data_AF-A0A961BEV5-F1
#
_entry.id   AF-A0A961BEV5-F1
#
_cell.length_a   1.000
_cell.length_b   1.000
_cell.length_c   1.000
_cell.angle_alpha   90.00
_cell.angle_beta   90.00
_cell.angle_gamma   90.00
#
_symmetry.space_group_name_H-M   'P 1'
#
loop_
_entity.id
_entity.type
_entity.pdbx_description
1 polymer ?
#
loop_
_entity_poly.entity_id
_entity_poly.type
_entity_poly.pdbx_seq_one_letter_code
_entity_poly.pdbx_strand_id
1 'polypeptide(L)'
;MTLTEILVAVVILALLMGIAFPAYRGLQSRARATQCMAHLRQIGASLNLYAGDHGLRFPIMVAIREDKNDDQPALDTVLAPYVNEGDQSFCCPGDHKDLCEKTGTSYLWNSVLNGQRIGDLNFLGITKNESGIPLVADKENFHPSVGDQVNILYGDGHVDKNLTFTVD
;
A
#
# COMPACT_ATOMS: atom_id res chain seq x y z
N MET A 1 40.03 -34.64 -8.82
CA MET A 1 39.51 -33.29 -9.14
C MET A 1 40.59 -32.29 -8.76
N THR A 2 41.03 -31.46 -9.69
CA THR A 2 42.24 -30.63 -9.53
C THR A 2 41.90 -29.24 -8.99
N LEU A 3 42.87 -28.60 -8.31
CA LEU A 3 42.70 -27.23 -7.75
C LEU A 3 42.41 -26.18 -8.84
N THR A 4 42.95 -26.39 -10.04
CA THR A 4 42.75 -25.49 -11.18
C THR A 4 41.33 -25.56 -11.75
N GLU A 5 40.69 -26.72 -11.73
CA GLU A 5 39.28 -26.92 -12.13
C GLU A 5 38.33 -26.09 -11.26
N ILE A 6 38.54 -26.13 -9.94
CA ILE A 6 37.74 -25.36 -8.98
C ILE A 6 37.99 -23.85 -9.13
N LEU A 7 39.23 -23.45 -9.41
CA LEU A 7 39.61 -22.04 -9.56
C LEU A 7 38.95 -21.40 -10.80
N VAL A 8 38.98 -22.09 -11.94
CA VAL A 8 38.30 -21.60 -13.16
C VAL A 8 36.78 -21.52 -12.94
N ALA A 9 36.19 -22.51 -12.26
CA ALA A 9 34.76 -22.50 -11.97
C ALA A 9 34.34 -21.31 -11.11
N VAL A 10 35.09 -20.98 -10.05
CA VAL A 10 34.79 -19.83 -9.19
C VAL A 10 34.96 -18.50 -9.92
N VAL A 11 35.95 -18.38 -10.81
CA VAL A 11 36.14 -17.17 -11.65
C VAL A 11 34.93 -16.94 -12.55
N ILE A 12 34.41 -17.99 -13.20
CA ILE A 12 33.22 -17.89 -14.05
C ILE A 12 31.99 -17.52 -13.21
N LEU A 13 31.80 -18.14 -12.04
CA LEU A 13 30.69 -17.82 -11.14
C LEU A 13 30.73 -16.37 -10.65
N ALA A 14 31.91 -15.86 -10.29
CA ALA A 14 32.08 -14.46 -9.87
C ALA A 14 31.71 -13.48 -10.98
N LEU A 15 32.07 -13.78 -12.23
CA LEU A 15 31.76 -12.95 -13.39
C LEU A 15 30.25 -12.92 -13.68
N LEU A 16 29.59 -14.09 -13.61
CA LEU A 16 28.13 -14.19 -13.74
C LEU A 16 27.39 -13.45 -12.61
N MET A 17 27.82 -13.61 -11.36
CA MET A 17 27.24 -12.91 -10.22
C MET A 17 27.39 -11.39 -10.35
N GLY A 18 28.51 -10.91 -10.90
CA GLY A 18 28.74 -9.49 -11.15
C GLY A 18 27.67 -8.83 -12.04
N ILE A 19 27.13 -9.55 -13.01
CA ILE A 19 26.08 -9.05 -13.92
C ILE A 19 24.67 -9.34 -13.36
N ALA A 20 24.48 -10.49 -12.72
CA ALA A 20 23.17 -10.92 -12.21
C ALA A 20 22.69 -10.08 -11.01
N PHE A 21 23.61 -9.70 -10.11
CA PHE A 21 23.29 -9.01 -8.87
C PHE A 21 22.65 -7.61 -9.05
N PRO A 22 23.16 -6.70 -9.91
CA PRO A 22 22.51 -5.40 -10.12
C PRO A 22 21.11 -5.53 -10.75
N ALA A 23 20.94 -6.48 -11.69
CA ALA A 23 19.63 -6.75 -12.28
C ALA A 23 18.62 -7.26 -11.24
N TYR A 24 19.06 -8.14 -10.33
CA TYR A 24 18.23 -8.68 -9.25
C TYR A 24 17.72 -7.60 -8.29
N ARG A 25 18.57 -6.64 -7.91
CA ARG A 25 18.18 -5.51 -7.03
C ARG A 25 17.05 -4.66 -7.64
N GLY A 26 17.13 -4.37 -8.94
CA GLY A 26 16.08 -3.62 -9.63
C GLY A 26 14.75 -4.38 -9.70
N LEU A 27 14.81 -5.69 -9.95
CA LEU A 27 13.63 -6.56 -9.95
C LEU A 27 12.97 -6.63 -8.58
N GLN A 28 13.76 -6.80 -7.52
CA GLN A 28 13.25 -6.89 -6.16
C GLN A 28 12.55 -5.60 -5.72
N SER A 29 13.08 -4.42 -6.09
CA SER A 29 12.41 -3.15 -5.81
C SER A 29 11.03 -3.05 -6.49
N ARG A 30 10.95 -3.42 -7.78
CA ARG A 30 9.68 -3.44 -8.51
C ARG A 30 8.68 -4.45 -7.95
N ALA A 31 9.17 -5.60 -7.48
CA ALA A 31 8.34 -6.61 -6.83
C ALA A 31 7.71 -6.06 -5.55
N ARG A 32 8.49 -5.39 -4.69
CA ARG A 32 7.98 -4.74 -3.47
C ARG A 32 6.95 -3.64 -3.80
N ALA A 33 7.21 -2.83 -4.84
CA ALA A 33 6.24 -1.82 -5.29
C ALA A 33 4.91 -2.45 -5.75
N THR A 34 4.99 -3.56 -6.48
CA THR A 34 3.80 -4.31 -6.91
C THR A 34 3.04 -4.89 -5.73
N GLN A 35 3.76 -5.42 -4.74
CA GLN A 35 3.17 -5.92 -3.50
C GLN A 35 2.50 -4.80 -2.69
N CYS A 36 3.11 -3.62 -2.60
CA CYS A 36 2.53 -2.46 -1.91
C CYS A 36 1.19 -2.03 -2.56
N MET A 37 1.07 -2.08 -3.89
CA MET A 37 -0.22 -1.87 -4.57
C MET A 37 -1.22 -3.00 -4.30
N ALA A 38 -0.77 -4.25 -4.14
CA ALA A 38 -1.65 -5.37 -3.78
C ALA A 38 -2.22 -5.21 -2.37
N HIS A 39 -1.39 -4.77 -1.42
CA HIS A 39 -1.79 -4.44 -0.06
C HIS A 39 -2.88 -3.35 -0.02
N LEU A 40 -2.74 -2.28 -0.82
CA LEU A 40 -3.80 -1.27 -0.98
C LEU A 40 -5.13 -1.85 -1.50
N ARG A 41 -5.08 -2.74 -2.51
CA ARG A 41 -6.30 -3.40 -3.01
C ARG A 41 -6.94 -4.28 -1.94
N GLN A 42 -6.14 -4.94 -1.12
CA GLN A 42 -6.61 -5.75 0.01
C GLN A 42 -7.26 -4.90 1.10
N ILE A 43 -6.72 -3.70 1.37
CA ILE A 43 -7.38 -2.70 2.22
C ILE A 43 -8.72 -2.25 1.61
N GLY A 44 -8.78 -2.02 0.30
CA GLY A 44 -10.05 -1.71 -0.38
C GLY A 44 -11.08 -2.83 -0.24
N ALA A 45 -10.64 -4.08 -0.35
CA ALA A 45 -11.51 -5.23 -0.12
C ALA A 45 -12.01 -5.29 1.33
N SER A 46 -11.14 -5.06 2.33
CA SER A 46 -11.55 -5.06 3.74
C SER A 46 -12.46 -3.89 4.10
N LEU A 47 -12.31 -2.72 3.47
CA LEU A 47 -13.25 -1.61 3.57
C LEU A 47 -14.65 -1.98 3.05
N ASN A 48 -14.72 -2.70 1.92
CA ASN A 48 -15.98 -3.19 1.38
C ASN A 48 -16.64 -4.22 2.29
N LEU A 49 -15.87 -5.13 2.88
CA LEU A 49 -16.36 -6.10 3.85
C LEU A 49 -16.91 -5.39 5.11
N TYR A 50 -16.15 -4.43 5.66
CA TYR A 50 -16.59 -3.60 6.78
C TYR A 50 -17.93 -2.92 6.49
N ALA A 51 -18.03 -2.27 5.33
CA ALA A 51 -19.24 -1.56 4.95
C ALA A 51 -20.43 -2.50 4.76
N GLY A 52 -20.22 -3.72 4.27
CA GLY A 52 -21.25 -4.77 4.20
C GLY A 52 -21.92 -5.01 5.55
N ASP A 53 -21.12 -5.04 6.62
CA ASP A 53 -21.59 -5.27 7.99
C ASP A 53 -22.12 -4.00 8.68
N HIS A 54 -21.73 -2.81 8.19
CA HIS A 54 -21.98 -1.51 8.83
C HIS A 54 -22.96 -0.63 8.04
N GLY A 55 -23.91 -1.22 7.33
CA GLY A 55 -24.98 -0.49 6.64
C GLY A 55 -24.51 0.29 5.41
N LEU A 56 -23.52 -0.26 4.69
CA LEU A 56 -22.87 0.28 3.49
C LEU A 56 -22.16 1.62 3.73
N ARG A 57 -21.68 1.85 4.95
CA ARG A 57 -20.95 3.06 5.34
C ARG A 57 -19.47 2.78 5.58
N PHE A 58 -18.64 3.76 5.25
CA PHE A 58 -17.23 3.73 5.61
C PHE A 58 -17.02 3.92 7.11
N PRO A 59 -15.94 3.33 7.67
CA PRO A 59 -15.59 3.49 9.06
C PRO A 59 -15.31 4.96 9.41
N ILE A 60 -15.44 5.28 10.70
CA ILE A 60 -14.98 6.56 11.24
C ILE A 60 -13.61 6.33 11.88
N MET A 61 -12.56 6.81 11.23
CA MET A 61 -11.18 6.65 11.69
C MET A 61 -10.32 7.88 11.38
N VAL A 62 -9.18 8.00 12.06
CA VAL A 62 -8.25 9.10 11.85
C VAL A 62 -7.48 8.92 10.54
N ALA A 63 -7.17 10.04 9.87
CA ALA A 63 -6.38 10.03 8.65
C ALA A 63 -4.91 9.66 8.92
N ILE A 64 -4.38 10.20 10.02
CA ILE A 64 -3.00 10.03 10.49
C ILE A 64 -3.07 9.75 11.99
N ARG A 65 -2.34 8.72 12.42
CA ARG A 65 -2.04 8.43 13.81
C ARG A 65 -0.54 8.59 14.02
N GLU A 66 -0.13 9.23 15.11
CA GLU A 66 1.29 9.49 15.41
C GLU A 66 1.96 8.28 16.05
N ASP A 67 1.28 7.61 17.00
CA ASP A 67 1.76 6.39 17.65
C ASP A 67 0.72 5.27 17.58
N LYS A 68 1.15 4.05 17.29
CA LYS A 68 0.27 2.86 17.21
C LYS A 68 -0.41 2.53 18.53
N ASN A 69 0.16 2.96 19.65
CA ASN A 69 -0.37 2.75 20.99
C ASN A 69 -1.42 3.79 21.37
N ASP A 70 -1.60 4.84 20.56
CA ASP A 70 -2.67 5.78 20.77
C ASP A 70 -4.02 5.09 20.58
N ASP A 71 -4.95 5.37 21.49
CA ASP A 71 -6.34 4.90 21.45
C ASP A 71 -7.16 5.68 20.41
N GLN A 72 -6.69 5.65 19.17
CA GLN A 72 -7.35 6.26 18.02
C GLN A 72 -7.71 5.17 17.01
N PRO A 73 -8.95 5.17 16.49
CA PRO A 73 -9.34 4.25 15.42
C PRO A 73 -8.55 4.59 14.17
N ALA A 74 -7.80 3.63 13.65
CA ALA A 74 -6.95 3.74 12.46
C ALA A 74 -7.19 2.51 11.56
N LEU A 75 -6.60 2.52 10.36
CA LEU A 75 -6.78 1.44 9.37
C LEU A 75 -6.52 0.05 9.95
N ASP A 76 -5.39 -0.12 10.62
CA ASP A 76 -4.94 -1.39 11.18
C ASP A 76 -5.78 -1.86 12.36
N THR A 77 -6.38 -0.96 13.13
CA THR A 77 -7.23 -1.33 14.28
C THR A 77 -8.67 -1.58 13.88
N VAL A 78 -9.22 -0.76 12.98
CA VAL A 78 -10.62 -0.86 12.55
C VAL A 78 -10.83 -2.00 11.55
N LEU A 79 -9.88 -2.22 10.65
CA LEU A 79 -9.99 -3.24 9.61
C LEU A 79 -9.36 -4.58 10.00
N ALA A 80 -8.69 -4.69 11.16
CA ALA A 80 -8.13 -5.94 11.67
C ALA A 80 -9.09 -7.14 11.61
N PRO A 81 -10.39 -7.02 11.96
CA PRO A 81 -11.32 -8.15 11.90
C PRO A 81 -11.67 -8.61 10.47
N TYR A 82 -11.37 -7.79 9.46
CA TYR A 82 -11.72 -8.01 8.05
C TYR A 82 -10.51 -8.44 7.21
N VAL A 83 -9.39 -8.71 7.87
CA VAL A 83 -8.18 -9.26 7.28
C VAL A 83 -7.82 -10.57 7.99
N ASN A 84 -6.95 -11.37 7.38
CA ASN A 84 -6.52 -12.61 8.00
C ASN A 84 -5.60 -12.34 9.20
N GLU A 85 -5.55 -13.26 10.16
CA GLU A 85 -4.61 -13.13 11.27
C GLU A 85 -3.16 -13.15 10.77
N GLY A 86 -2.36 -12.18 11.23
CA GLY A 86 -0.96 -12.01 10.79
C GLY A 86 -0.80 -11.34 9.42
N ASP A 87 -1.88 -10.79 8.86
CA ASP A 87 -1.83 -10.04 7.60
C ASP A 87 -0.97 -8.77 7.74
N GLN A 88 -0.11 -8.55 6.75
CA GLN A 88 0.79 -7.40 6.68
C GLN A 88 0.31 -6.38 5.64
N SER A 89 -0.95 -6.50 5.19
CA SER A 89 -1.56 -5.58 4.21
C SER A 89 -1.56 -4.12 4.65
N PHE A 90 -1.44 -3.81 5.94
CA PHE A 90 -1.34 -2.43 6.43
C PHE A 90 0.07 -1.85 6.37
N CYS A 91 1.09 -2.68 6.13
CA CYS A 91 2.47 -2.25 6.00
C CYS A 91 2.95 -2.38 4.55
N CYS A 92 3.53 -1.31 4.01
CA CYS A 92 4.19 -1.38 2.72
C CYS A 92 5.57 -2.07 2.89
N PRO A 93 5.93 -3.07 2.08
CA PRO A 93 7.24 -3.74 2.17
C PRO A 93 8.42 -2.83 1.79
N GLY A 94 8.14 -1.65 1.23
CA GLY A 94 9.12 -0.58 0.97
C GLY A 94 9.28 0.42 2.12
N ASP A 95 8.55 0.27 3.23
CA ASP A 95 8.59 1.19 4.36
C ASP A 95 9.92 1.10 5.13
N HIS A 96 10.88 1.87 4.64
CA HIS A 96 12.22 2.00 5.22
C HIS A 96 12.33 2.99 6.39
N LYS A 97 11.22 3.63 6.82
CA LYS A 97 11.20 4.64 7.89
C LYS A 97 10.56 4.14 9.18
N ASP A 98 10.23 2.85 9.19
CA ASP A 98 9.50 2.18 10.27
C ASP A 98 8.16 2.88 10.57
N LEU A 99 7.54 3.51 9.56
CA LEU A 99 6.28 4.23 9.76
C LEU A 99 5.17 3.27 10.17
N CYS A 100 5.10 2.09 9.55
CA CYS A 100 4.14 1.07 9.94
C CYS A 100 4.35 0.63 11.40
N GLU A 101 5.59 0.44 11.84
CA GLU A 101 5.86 0.03 13.21
C GLU A 101 5.51 1.12 14.23
N LYS A 102 5.75 2.39 13.88
CA LYS A 102 5.46 3.55 14.74
C LYS A 102 3.98 3.88 14.80
N THR A 103 3.29 3.86 13.67
CA THR A 103 1.92 4.40 13.54
C THR A 103 0.84 3.33 13.32
N GLY A 104 1.26 2.07 13.10
CA GLY A 104 0.42 0.89 12.82
C GLY A 104 0.14 0.66 11.33
N THR A 105 0.37 1.64 10.46
CA THR A 105 0.10 1.52 9.02
C THR A 105 1.03 2.40 8.18
N SER A 106 1.43 1.94 7.00
CA SER A 106 2.16 2.74 6.01
C SER A 106 1.22 3.64 5.17
N TYR A 107 -0.09 3.58 5.40
CA TYR A 107 -1.11 4.21 4.57
C TYR A 107 -1.91 5.30 5.30
N LEU A 108 -2.43 6.25 4.52
CA LEU A 108 -3.27 7.37 4.94
C LEU A 108 -4.71 7.10 4.57
N TRP A 109 -5.62 7.32 5.50
CA TRP A 109 -7.05 7.29 5.23
C TRP A 109 -7.59 8.68 4.89
N ASN A 110 -8.50 8.77 3.91
CA ASN A 110 -9.22 10.00 3.63
C ASN A 110 -10.38 10.20 4.61
N SER A 111 -10.13 10.93 5.71
CA SER A 111 -11.11 11.17 6.77
C SER A 111 -12.35 11.96 6.32
N VAL A 112 -12.33 12.62 5.15
CA VAL A 112 -13.51 13.27 4.56
C VAL A 112 -14.63 12.26 4.30
N LEU A 113 -14.28 11.00 4.06
CA LEU A 113 -15.21 9.92 3.73
C LEU A 113 -15.79 9.22 4.97
N ASN A 114 -15.40 9.62 6.19
CA ASN A 114 -15.86 9.02 7.43
C ASN A 114 -17.39 8.98 7.51
N GLY A 115 -17.96 7.79 7.68
CA GLY A 115 -19.40 7.59 7.82
C GLY A 115 -20.23 7.83 6.56
N GLN A 116 -19.60 8.20 5.44
CA GLN A 116 -20.27 8.32 4.14
C GLN A 116 -20.66 6.93 3.61
N ARG A 117 -21.65 6.89 2.73
CA ARG A 117 -22.15 5.64 2.14
C ARG A 117 -21.36 5.31 0.87
N ILE A 118 -20.95 4.05 0.69
CA ILE A 118 -20.10 3.65 -0.45
C ILE A 118 -20.69 4.02 -1.82
N GLY A 119 -22.01 3.96 -1.98
CA GLY A 119 -22.70 4.29 -3.23
C GLY A 119 -23.19 5.74 -3.34
N ASP A 120 -22.75 6.63 -2.46
CA ASP A 120 -23.10 8.07 -2.46
C ASP A 120 -21.97 8.87 -1.80
N LEU A 121 -20.80 8.83 -2.43
CA LEU A 121 -19.60 9.49 -1.94
C LEU A 121 -19.56 10.95 -2.35
N ASN A 122 -19.27 11.81 -1.39
CA ASN A 122 -19.09 13.24 -1.56
C ASN A 122 -17.68 13.64 -1.11
N PHE A 123 -16.80 13.85 -2.08
CA PHE A 123 -15.47 14.39 -1.84
C PHE A 123 -15.45 15.89 -2.17
N LEU A 124 -15.64 16.72 -1.14
CA LEU A 124 -15.58 18.19 -1.25
C LEU A 124 -16.50 18.78 -2.35
N GLY A 125 -17.70 18.21 -2.53
CA GLY A 125 -18.68 18.63 -3.55
C GLY A 125 -18.65 17.80 -4.83
N ILE A 126 -17.67 16.92 -5.01
CA ILE A 126 -17.61 15.94 -6.10
C ILE A 126 -18.46 14.74 -5.71
N THR A 127 -19.56 14.51 -6.44
CA THR A 127 -20.60 13.52 -6.09
C THR A 127 -20.86 12.45 -7.16
N LYS A 128 -20.26 12.57 -8.36
CA LYS A 128 -20.72 11.82 -9.54
C LYS A 128 -19.73 10.81 -10.14
N ASN A 129 -18.52 10.70 -9.60
CA ASN A 129 -17.51 9.78 -10.12
C ASN A 129 -16.76 9.07 -8.97
N GLU A 130 -17.35 8.01 -8.43
CA GLU A 130 -16.77 7.20 -7.34
C GLU A 130 -15.38 6.67 -7.71
N SER A 131 -15.13 6.36 -8.99
CA SER A 131 -13.83 5.95 -9.52
C SER A 131 -12.72 7.00 -9.35
N GLY A 132 -13.06 8.29 -9.20
CA GLY A 132 -12.07 9.36 -9.00
C GLY A 132 -11.83 9.71 -7.54
N ILE A 133 -12.53 9.07 -6.59
CA ILE A 133 -12.47 9.46 -5.17
C ILE A 133 -11.36 8.68 -4.46
N PRO A 134 -10.31 9.37 -3.95
CA PRO A 134 -9.23 8.70 -3.24
C PRO A 134 -9.70 8.25 -1.86
N LEU A 135 -9.57 6.95 -1.57
CA LEU A 135 -9.89 6.36 -0.27
C LEU A 135 -8.68 6.32 0.64
N VAL A 136 -7.60 5.73 0.15
CA VAL A 136 -6.37 5.45 0.90
C VAL A 136 -5.16 5.81 0.04
N ALA A 137 -4.10 6.35 0.61
CA ALA A 137 -2.86 6.63 -0.12
C ALA A 137 -1.63 6.20 0.69
N ASP A 138 -0.47 6.03 0.05
CA ASP A 138 0.78 5.84 0.79
C ASP A 138 1.09 7.10 1.61
N LYS A 139 1.61 6.93 2.83
CA LYS A 139 2.09 8.05 3.67
C LYS A 139 3.24 8.80 3.00
N GLU A 140 4.08 8.08 2.27
CA GLU A 140 5.23 8.63 1.58
C GLU A 140 5.53 7.83 0.31
N ASN A 141 6.44 8.35 -0.51
CA ASN A 141 7.00 7.58 -1.61
C ASN A 141 7.99 6.52 -1.09
N PHE A 142 7.49 5.31 -0.82
CA PHE A 142 8.29 4.16 -0.39
C PHE A 142 9.10 3.50 -1.52
N HIS A 143 8.84 3.86 -2.77
CA HIS A 143 9.44 3.21 -3.95
C HIS A 143 10.06 4.22 -4.94
N PRO A 144 11.03 5.05 -4.51
CA PRO A 144 11.62 6.10 -5.34
C PRO A 144 12.37 5.57 -6.57
N SER A 145 12.83 4.32 -6.54
CA SER A 145 13.50 3.67 -7.68
C SER A 145 12.53 3.23 -8.79
N VAL A 146 11.21 3.29 -8.54
CA VAL A 146 10.15 2.94 -9.50
C VAL A 146 9.44 4.19 -10.02
N GLY A 147 9.38 5.27 -9.23
CA GLY A 147 8.85 6.57 -9.62
C GLY A 147 8.80 7.54 -8.45
N ASP A 148 8.44 8.80 -8.72
CA ASP A 148 8.38 9.87 -7.70
C ASP A 148 6.98 10.09 -7.10
N GLN A 149 6.06 9.15 -7.32
CA GLN A 149 4.65 9.27 -6.95
C GLN A 149 4.27 8.22 -5.90
N VAL A 150 3.30 8.59 -5.06
CA VAL A 150 2.66 7.69 -4.09
C VAL A 150 1.58 6.84 -4.76
N ASN A 151 1.29 5.66 -4.23
CA ASN A 151 0.13 4.88 -4.66
C ASN A 151 -1.13 5.39 -3.95
N ILE A 152 -2.24 5.42 -4.68
CA ILE A 152 -3.55 5.88 -4.21
C ILE A 152 -4.58 4.82 -4.61
N LEU A 153 -5.32 4.35 -3.62
CA LEU A 153 -6.51 3.52 -3.77
C LEU A 153 -7.74 4.39 -3.98
N TYR A 154 -8.52 4.08 -5.00
CA TYR A 154 -9.74 4.78 -5.36
C TYR A 154 -11.02 4.02 -4.96
N GLY A 155 -12.16 4.72 -5.00
CA GLY A 155 -13.47 4.23 -4.59
C GLY A 155 -13.93 2.93 -5.27
N ASP A 156 -13.50 2.71 -6.50
CA ASP A 156 -13.78 1.51 -7.29
C ASP A 156 -12.78 0.36 -7.05
N GLY A 157 -11.81 0.55 -6.15
CA GLY A 157 -10.81 -0.44 -5.76
C GLY A 157 -9.56 -0.50 -6.65
N HIS A 158 -9.45 0.34 -7.69
CA HIS A 158 -8.20 0.42 -8.44
C HIS A 158 -7.14 1.22 -7.67
N VAL A 159 -5.87 0.96 -7.99
CA VAL A 159 -4.73 1.66 -7.41
C VAL A 159 -3.95 2.32 -8.54
N ASP A 160 -3.80 3.63 -8.47
CA ASP A 160 -3.04 4.45 -9.41
C ASP A 160 -2.11 5.41 -8.65
N LYS A 161 -1.13 5.94 -9.35
CA LYS A 161 -0.19 6.94 -8.85
C LYS A 161 -0.52 8.36 -9.30
N ASN A 162 -1.38 8.49 -10.32
CA ASN A 162 -1.84 9.78 -10.80
C ASN A 162 -3.10 10.20 -10.04
N LEU A 163 -3.10 11.42 -9.50
CA LEU A 163 -4.30 12.08 -8.99
C LEU A 163 -5.17 12.51 -10.17
N THR A 164 -6.13 11.67 -10.54
CA THR A 164 -7.04 11.96 -11.67
C THR A 164 -8.32 12.60 -11.15
N PHE A 165 -8.32 13.92 -10.94
CA PHE A 165 -9.54 14.67 -10.68
C PHE A 165 -10.23 14.97 -12.02
N THR A 166 -11.15 14.10 -12.44
CA THR A 166 -12.05 14.42 -13.55
C THR A 166 -13.17 15.32 -13.02
N VAL A 167 -13.06 16.62 -13.30
CA VAL A 167 -14.13 17.60 -13.09
C VAL A 167 -14.86 17.73 -14.42
N ASP A 168 -16.00 17.05 -14.56
CA ASP A 168 -16.97 17.34 -15.62
C ASP A 168 -17.91 18.48 -15.19
#